data_AF-W1S5G8-F1
#
_entry.id   AF-W1S5G8-F1
#
_cell.length_a   1.000
_cell.length_b   1.000
_cell.length_c   1.000
_cell.angle_alpha   90.00
_cell.angle_beta   90.00
_cell.angle_gamma   90.00
#
_symmetry.space_group_name_H-M   'P 1'
#
loop_
_entity.id
_entity.type
_entity.pdbx_description
1 polymer ?
#
loop_
_entity_poly.entity_id
_entity_poly.type
_entity_poly.pdbx_seq_one_letter_code
_entity_poly.pdbx_strand_id
1 'polypeptide(L)'
;MIEDDTAHDHGLIHDLERMRALAREEIGRRRTLRLLFSASGAALIGACGGSGSSSGSTATATPTPTPTPTPTPTPTPTPTPTGTCVTDPEETNGPYPADGSNSSNGSLINVLDDSGIQRSDIRSSFGSSSGAAQGVTTSLTITVVDVNSGCAVLEGYAVYIWHCTNDGLYSLYTVPGENYLRGVGVTDANGQVTFTSIFPGCYDGRYPHIHFEVYPSLARATSYSNRLLCSQFAMPSAACDIVYATSGYESSKSNFAKISTSSDNVFGDNTSAQVTAMTPVMTGDTTNGFTGTVTVGLAI
;
A
#
# COMPACT_ATOMS: atom_id res chain seq x y z
N MET A 1 22.40 -64.57 -8.11
CA MET A 1 21.73 -63.84 -7.01
C MET A 1 22.26 -62.43 -7.10
N ILE A 2 21.66 -61.49 -7.85
CA ILE A 2 20.27 -60.98 -7.78
C ILE A 2 20.01 -60.53 -6.33
N GLU A 3 19.79 -59.27 -5.97
CA GLU A 3 19.02 -58.18 -6.61
C GLU A 3 19.72 -56.80 -6.49
N ASP A 4 19.50 -55.96 -7.51
CA ASP A 4 19.82 -54.54 -7.58
C ASP A 4 18.52 -53.75 -7.37
N ASP A 5 18.43 -52.95 -6.32
CA ASP A 5 17.23 -52.19 -5.92
C ASP A 5 17.25 -50.80 -6.58
N THR A 6 16.78 -50.72 -7.82
CA THR A 6 16.63 -49.47 -8.57
C THR A 6 15.20 -48.96 -8.44
N ALA A 7 14.92 -48.27 -7.33
CA ALA A 7 13.68 -47.53 -7.12
C ALA A 7 13.67 -46.21 -7.90
N HIS A 8 13.19 -46.30 -9.15
CA HIS A 8 12.36 -45.35 -9.89
C HIS A 8 12.59 -43.82 -9.77
N ASP A 9 13.33 -43.27 -10.73
CA ASP A 9 13.17 -41.87 -11.18
C ASP A 9 12.10 -41.84 -12.28
N HIS A 10 10.84 -41.63 -11.90
CA HIS A 10 9.78 -41.36 -12.86
C HIS A 10 9.86 -39.88 -13.24
N GLY A 11 10.67 -39.57 -14.27
CA GLY A 11 11.01 -38.21 -14.66
C GLY A 11 9.82 -37.28 -14.99
N LEU A 12 10.13 -36.06 -15.42
CA LEU A 12 9.24 -34.89 -15.58
C LEU A 12 7.81 -35.15 -16.12
N ILE A 13 7.64 -36.13 -17.02
CA ILE A 13 6.33 -36.50 -17.56
C ILE A 13 5.41 -37.08 -16.46
N HIS A 14 5.95 -37.90 -15.56
CA HIS A 14 5.20 -38.47 -14.46
C HIS A 14 4.81 -37.40 -13.42
N ASP A 15 5.68 -36.42 -13.19
CA ASP A 15 5.39 -35.26 -12.34
C ASP A 15 4.30 -34.36 -12.94
N LEU A 16 4.33 -34.14 -14.26
CA LEU A 16 3.28 -33.40 -14.97
C LEU A 16 1.93 -34.12 -14.91
N GLU A 17 1.92 -35.45 -15.00
CA GLU A 17 0.69 -36.24 -14.85
C GLU A 17 0.16 -36.19 -13.41
N ARG A 18 1.04 -36.25 -12.41
CA ARG A 18 0.68 -36.11 -11.00
C ARG A 18 0.11 -34.72 -10.68
N MET A 19 0.71 -33.65 -11.20
CA MET A 19 0.18 -32.29 -11.05
C MET A 19 -1.18 -32.11 -11.73
N ARG A 20 -1.38 -32.70 -12.92
CA ARG A 20 -2.69 -32.68 -13.60
C ARG A 20 -3.76 -33.47 -12.86
N ALA A 21 -3.39 -34.56 -12.18
CA ALA A 21 -4.31 -35.33 -11.34
C ALA A 21 -4.76 -34.51 -10.10
N LEU A 22 -3.82 -33.85 -9.42
CA LEU A 22 -4.12 -32.99 -8.26
C LEU A 22 -4.98 -31.78 -8.63
N ALA A 23 -4.71 -31.14 -9.78
CA ALA A 23 -5.52 -30.02 -10.27
C ALA A 23 -6.98 -30.41 -10.57
N ARG A 24 -7.24 -31.66 -10.98
CA ARG A 24 -8.60 -32.16 -11.19
C ARG A 24 -9.33 -32.46 -9.88
N GLU A 25 -8.65 -32.95 -8.85
CA GLU A 25 -9.23 -33.14 -7.52
C GLU A 25 -9.64 -31.81 -6.86
N GLU A 26 -8.84 -30.76 -7.04
CA GLU A 26 -9.10 -29.45 -6.41
C GLU A 26 -10.31 -28.72 -7.04
N ILE A 27 -10.55 -28.92 -8.34
CA ILE A 27 -11.75 -28.43 -9.05
C ILE A 27 -13.01 -29.19 -8.62
N GLY A 28 -12.88 -30.48 -8.29
CA GLY A 28 -13.96 -31.31 -7.75
C GLY A 28 -14.45 -30.83 -6.37
N ARG A 29 -13.52 -30.48 -5.47
CA ARG A 29 -13.83 -29.95 -4.12
C ARG A 29 -14.48 -28.57 -4.12
N ARG A 30 -14.13 -27.71 -5.09
CA ARG A 30 -14.70 -26.35 -5.19
C ARG A 30 -16.10 -26.31 -5.81
N ARG A 31 -16.55 -27.39 -6.47
CA ARG A 31 -17.93 -27.53 -6.99
C ARG A 31 -18.93 -28.14 -6.00
N THR A 32 -18.47 -28.90 -5.00
CA THR A 32 -19.34 -29.51 -3.97
C THR A 32 -19.73 -28.56 -2.84
N LEU A 33 -19.09 -27.40 -2.69
CA LEU A 33 -19.47 -26.41 -1.66
C LEU A 33 -20.51 -25.36 -2.11
N ARG A 34 -21.01 -25.42 -3.35
CA ARG A 34 -22.05 -24.51 -3.87
C ARG A 34 -23.47 -25.11 -3.89
N LEU A 35 -23.67 -26.29 -3.29
CA LEU A 35 -24.93 -27.05 -3.38
C LEU A 35 -25.60 -27.34 -2.02
N LEU A 36 -25.28 -26.59 -0.95
CA LEU A 36 -25.85 -26.82 0.40
C LEU A 36 -26.56 -25.62 1.07
N PHE A 37 -26.92 -24.56 0.35
CA PHE A 37 -27.75 -23.46 0.92
C PHE A 37 -29.00 -23.16 0.10
N SER A 38 -29.78 -24.19 -0.23
CA SER A 38 -31.08 -24.02 -0.89
C SER A 38 -32.09 -25.05 -0.40
N ALA A 39 -32.58 -24.91 0.85
CA ALA A 39 -33.87 -25.47 1.27
C ALA A 39 -34.19 -25.10 2.73
N SER A 40 -35.10 -24.14 2.92
CA SER A 40 -36.05 -23.99 4.05
C SER A 40 -36.76 -22.66 3.81
N GLY A 41 -38.06 -22.53 3.60
CA GLY A 41 -39.21 -23.42 3.67
C GLY A 41 -40.42 -22.49 3.81
N ALA A 42 -41.35 -22.51 2.85
CA ALA A 42 -42.51 -21.62 2.81
C ALA A 42 -43.75 -22.26 3.45
N ALA A 43 -44.55 -21.38 4.08
CA ALA A 43 -46.00 -21.44 4.32
C ALA A 43 -46.57 -22.42 5.38
N LEU A 44 -47.48 -21.92 6.24
CA LEU A 44 -48.93 -22.11 6.09
C LEU A 44 -49.77 -21.25 7.06
N ILE A 45 -50.99 -20.97 6.59
CA ILE A 45 -52.07 -20.13 7.09
C ILE A 45 -52.85 -20.81 8.23
N GLY A 46 -53.45 -20.04 9.14
CA GLY A 46 -54.51 -20.52 10.04
C GLY A 46 -55.23 -19.40 10.80
N ALA A 47 -56.49 -19.14 10.46
CA ALA A 47 -57.39 -18.16 11.07
C ALA A 47 -58.33 -18.79 12.12
N CYS A 48 -58.68 -18.03 13.17
CA CYS A 48 -59.95 -17.98 13.94
C CYS A 48 -59.66 -17.07 15.16
N GLY A 49 -60.43 -16.06 15.61
CA GLY A 49 -61.88 -15.90 15.71
C GLY A 49 -62.28 -16.00 17.19
N GLY A 50 -62.73 -14.90 17.83
CA GLY A 50 -63.39 -14.96 19.15
C GLY A 50 -63.28 -13.70 20.04
N SER A 51 -64.45 -13.08 20.32
CA SER A 51 -64.72 -11.82 21.03
C SER A 51 -64.42 -11.76 22.53
N GLY A 52 -64.30 -10.52 23.06
CA GLY A 52 -64.51 -10.19 24.47
C GLY A 52 -64.45 -8.67 24.73
N SER A 53 -65.60 -8.05 24.99
CA SER A 53 -65.78 -6.61 25.26
C SER A 53 -65.22 -6.15 26.60
N SER A 54 -64.68 -4.92 26.66
CA SER A 54 -64.84 -4.05 27.83
C SER A 54 -64.57 -2.58 27.49
N SER A 55 -65.56 -1.74 27.80
CA SER A 55 -65.61 -0.28 27.66
C SER A 55 -64.53 0.45 28.47
N GLY A 56 -64.07 1.61 27.98
CA GLY A 56 -63.27 2.52 28.80
C GLY A 56 -62.78 3.77 28.07
N SER A 57 -63.53 4.87 28.23
CA SER A 57 -63.16 6.29 28.13
C SER A 57 -62.26 6.81 27.00
N THR A 58 -62.88 7.62 26.13
CA THR A 58 -62.24 8.65 25.30
C THR A 58 -61.40 9.62 26.13
N ALA A 59 -60.10 9.70 25.83
CA ALA A 59 -59.26 10.86 26.11
C ALA A 59 -58.71 11.39 24.78
N THR A 60 -59.05 12.64 24.46
CA THR A 60 -58.57 13.36 23.27
C THR A 60 -57.09 13.70 23.44
N ALA A 61 -56.23 13.17 22.58
CA ALA A 61 -54.82 13.54 22.51
C ALA A 61 -54.61 14.67 21.49
N THR A 62 -53.93 15.73 21.93
CA THR A 62 -53.50 16.89 21.14
C THR A 62 -52.38 16.52 20.16
N PRO A 63 -52.37 17.02 18.90
CA PRO A 63 -51.32 16.70 17.94
C PRO A 63 -49.98 17.36 18.28
N THR A 64 -48.90 16.60 18.18
CA THR A 64 -47.50 17.06 18.29
C THR A 64 -47.03 17.65 16.95
N PRO A 65 -46.31 18.79 16.92
CA PRO A 65 -45.82 19.38 15.67
C PRO A 65 -44.67 18.56 15.06
N THR A 66 -44.74 18.34 13.75
CA THR A 66 -43.71 17.71 12.92
C THR A 66 -42.46 18.60 12.82
N PRO A 67 -41.23 18.08 13.02
CA PRO A 67 -40.02 18.88 12.87
C PRO A 67 -39.74 19.20 11.39
N THR A 68 -39.40 20.47 11.13
CA THR A 68 -38.96 20.97 9.82
C THR A 68 -37.58 20.41 9.45
N PRO A 69 -37.35 19.90 8.23
CA PRO A 69 -36.04 19.39 7.82
C PRO A 69 -35.00 20.51 7.76
N THR A 70 -33.86 20.29 8.40
CA THR A 70 -32.67 21.16 8.32
C THR A 70 -32.06 21.07 6.92
N PRO A 71 -31.76 22.19 6.25
CA PRO A 71 -31.15 22.16 4.92
C PRO A 71 -29.76 21.51 4.96
N THR A 72 -29.53 20.53 4.09
CA THR A 72 -28.23 19.92 3.85
C THR A 72 -27.28 20.96 3.28
N PRO A 73 -26.06 21.15 3.83
CA PRO A 73 -25.11 22.10 3.27
C PRO A 73 -24.69 21.68 1.86
N THR A 74 -24.82 22.58 0.91
CA THR A 74 -24.32 22.41 -0.46
C THR A 74 -22.80 22.27 -0.42
N PRO A 75 -22.20 21.22 -1.03
CA PRO A 75 -20.75 21.07 -1.07
C PRO A 75 -20.14 22.27 -1.79
N THR A 76 -19.16 22.90 -1.16
CA THR A 76 -18.37 23.97 -1.77
C THR A 76 -17.45 23.34 -2.81
N PRO A 77 -17.42 23.81 -4.07
CA PRO A 77 -16.54 23.25 -5.08
C PRO A 77 -15.08 23.47 -4.67
N THR A 78 -14.33 22.38 -4.56
CA THR A 78 -12.88 22.40 -4.36
C THR A 78 -12.23 23.02 -5.60
N PRO A 79 -11.36 24.03 -5.46
CA PRO A 79 -10.71 24.65 -6.61
C PRO A 79 -9.86 23.62 -7.34
N THR A 80 -10.06 23.50 -8.67
CA THR A 80 -9.20 22.68 -9.54
C THR A 80 -7.82 23.33 -9.59
N PRO A 81 -6.75 22.67 -9.13
CA PRO A 81 -5.41 23.23 -9.22
C PRO A 81 -4.98 23.31 -10.69
N THR A 82 -4.73 24.53 -11.17
CA THR A 82 -4.13 24.81 -12.48
C THR A 82 -2.60 24.58 -12.44
N GLY A 83 -2.18 23.46 -11.87
CA GLY A 83 -0.77 23.09 -11.76
C GLY A 83 -0.27 22.55 -13.10
N THR A 84 0.97 22.91 -13.46
CA THR A 84 1.74 22.10 -14.40
C THR A 84 2.32 20.93 -13.62
N CYS A 85 1.98 19.70 -14.00
CA CYS A 85 2.55 18.47 -13.45
C CYS A 85 3.52 17.87 -14.48
N VAL A 86 4.49 17.11 -13.97
CA VAL A 86 5.52 16.43 -14.78
C VAL A 86 5.26 14.94 -14.68
N THR A 87 5.50 14.20 -15.76
CA THR A 87 5.48 12.74 -15.73
C THR A 87 6.67 12.24 -14.92
N ASP A 88 6.41 11.48 -13.86
CA ASP A 88 7.47 10.81 -13.12
C ASP A 88 8.15 9.74 -14.00
N PRO A 89 9.48 9.64 -13.97
CA PRO A 89 10.20 8.60 -14.69
C PRO A 89 9.98 7.21 -14.06
N GLU A 90 9.97 6.16 -14.89
CA GLU A 90 10.13 4.79 -14.39
C GLU A 90 11.56 4.61 -13.91
N GLU A 91 11.73 4.20 -12.66
CA GLU A 91 13.01 3.86 -12.08
C GLU A 91 13.07 2.39 -11.67
N THR A 92 14.27 1.91 -11.42
CA THR A 92 14.47 0.57 -10.85
C THR A 92 13.75 0.42 -9.51
N ASN A 93 13.10 -0.74 -9.30
CA ASN A 93 12.58 -1.15 -8.01
C ASN A 93 13.70 -1.54 -7.02
N GLY A 94 14.93 -1.65 -7.51
CA GLY A 94 16.08 -2.07 -6.71
C GLY A 94 15.91 -3.49 -6.15
N PRO A 95 16.82 -3.92 -5.27
CA PRO A 95 16.84 -5.31 -4.80
C PRO A 95 15.84 -5.62 -3.68
N TYR A 96 15.15 -4.63 -3.10
CA TYR A 96 14.36 -4.81 -1.87
C TYR A 96 12.85 -4.52 -1.94
N PRO A 97 12.14 -4.81 -3.06
CA PRO A 97 10.77 -4.35 -3.24
C PRO A 97 9.72 -5.15 -2.48
N ALA A 98 9.92 -6.45 -2.22
CA ALA A 98 8.91 -7.33 -1.62
C ALA A 98 7.54 -7.32 -2.33
N ASP A 99 7.57 -7.19 -3.65
CA ASP A 99 6.43 -7.10 -4.59
C ASP A 99 6.27 -8.38 -5.44
N GLY A 100 7.02 -9.43 -5.12
CA GLY A 100 7.12 -10.66 -5.90
C GLY A 100 8.05 -10.59 -7.12
N SER A 101 8.89 -9.55 -7.25
CA SER A 101 9.91 -9.46 -8.32
C SER A 101 11.28 -10.00 -7.90
N ASN A 102 11.56 -10.11 -6.59
CA ASN A 102 12.86 -10.54 -6.08
C ASN A 102 12.77 -11.54 -4.92
N SER A 103 13.83 -12.32 -4.74
CA SER A 103 13.96 -13.34 -3.71
C SER A 103 14.99 -12.95 -2.65
N SER A 104 14.79 -13.45 -1.43
CA SER A 104 15.75 -13.36 -0.32
C SER A 104 15.92 -14.75 0.28
N ASN A 105 17.17 -15.19 0.49
CA ASN A 105 17.48 -16.52 1.04
C ASN A 105 16.77 -17.69 0.33
N GLY A 106 16.64 -17.61 -1.00
CA GLY A 106 16.02 -18.66 -1.82
C GLY A 106 14.49 -18.65 -1.86
N SER A 107 13.84 -17.71 -1.17
CA SER A 107 12.38 -17.55 -1.17
C SER A 107 11.98 -16.27 -1.89
N LEU A 108 10.98 -16.36 -2.76
CA LEU A 108 10.35 -15.19 -3.36
C LEU A 108 9.68 -14.37 -2.27
N ILE A 109 9.95 -13.07 -2.21
CA ILE A 109 9.37 -12.17 -1.21
C ILE A 109 8.27 -11.34 -1.88
N ASN A 110 7.04 -11.50 -1.39
CA ASN A 110 5.89 -10.68 -1.75
C ASN A 110 5.07 -10.40 -0.49
N VAL A 111 4.75 -9.14 -0.22
CA VAL A 111 3.85 -8.73 0.88
C VAL A 111 2.59 -8.03 0.39
N LEU A 112 2.42 -7.86 -0.93
CA LEU A 112 1.33 -7.05 -1.47
C LEU A 112 -0.06 -7.66 -1.23
N ASP A 113 -0.15 -8.96 -1.03
CA ASP A 113 -1.37 -9.70 -0.68
C ASP A 113 -1.46 -10.09 0.80
N ASP A 114 -0.47 -9.70 1.63
CA ASP A 114 -0.48 -10.01 3.05
C ASP A 114 -1.52 -9.19 3.81
N SER A 115 -2.20 -9.85 4.75
CA SER A 115 -3.07 -9.15 5.70
C SER A 115 -2.25 -8.17 6.54
N GLY A 116 -2.62 -6.90 6.47
CA GLY A 116 -1.96 -5.82 7.20
C GLY A 116 -1.05 -4.95 6.36
N ILE A 117 -0.77 -5.29 5.09
CA ILE A 117 0.03 -4.42 4.21
C ILE A 117 -0.72 -3.13 3.84
N GLN A 118 -2.06 -3.18 3.74
CA GLN A 118 -2.87 -1.99 3.53
C GLN A 118 -2.96 -1.19 4.85
N ARG A 119 -2.20 -0.09 4.93
CA ARG A 119 -2.02 0.67 6.18
C ARG A 119 -1.45 2.07 5.91
N SER A 120 -1.76 3.01 6.79
CA SER A 120 -1.18 4.37 6.75
C SER A 120 0.07 4.51 7.63
N ASP A 121 0.06 3.98 8.85
CA ASP A 121 1.27 3.98 9.71
C ASP A 121 2.11 2.73 9.43
N ILE A 122 3.28 2.89 8.81
CA ILE A 122 4.17 1.80 8.40
C ILE A 122 5.33 1.55 9.37
N ARG A 123 5.40 2.25 10.51
CA ARG A 123 6.58 2.19 11.40
C ARG A 123 6.76 0.85 12.12
N SER A 124 5.67 0.13 12.35
CA SER A 124 5.66 -1.17 13.03
C SER A 124 5.48 -2.32 12.04
N SER A 125 6.05 -3.47 12.33
CA SER A 125 5.79 -4.72 11.63
C SER A 125 4.33 -5.17 11.79
N PHE A 126 3.91 -6.14 10.99
CA PHE A 126 2.57 -6.71 10.97
C PHE A 126 2.61 -8.24 10.83
N GLY A 127 1.45 -8.88 11.00
CA GLY A 127 1.35 -10.34 10.99
C GLY A 127 2.01 -10.95 12.21
N SER A 128 2.95 -11.89 12.00
CA SER A 128 3.69 -12.54 13.09
C SER A 128 4.90 -11.74 13.60
N SER A 129 5.33 -10.71 12.88
CA SER A 129 6.44 -9.84 13.26
C SER A 129 5.94 -8.63 14.06
N SER A 130 6.75 -8.13 15.00
CA SER A 130 6.31 -7.10 15.96
C SER A 130 7.31 -5.97 16.19
N GLY A 131 8.46 -5.96 15.50
CA GLY A 131 9.44 -4.90 15.63
C GLY A 131 8.90 -3.55 15.14
N ALA A 132 9.54 -2.47 15.60
CA ALA A 132 9.23 -1.12 15.14
C ALA A 132 10.53 -0.40 14.75
N ALA A 133 10.52 0.21 13.57
CA ALA A 133 11.63 0.98 13.06
C ALA A 133 11.84 2.23 13.93
N GLN A 134 13.11 2.54 14.20
CA GLN A 134 13.51 3.75 14.92
C GLN A 134 13.84 4.86 13.91
N GLY A 135 13.59 6.11 14.29
CA GLY A 135 13.92 7.27 13.47
C GLY A 135 13.01 8.46 13.71
N VAL A 136 13.32 9.58 13.07
CA VAL A 136 12.50 10.81 13.16
C VAL A 136 11.18 10.58 12.43
N THR A 137 10.05 10.79 13.10
CA THR A 137 8.72 10.54 12.51
C THR A 137 8.52 11.43 11.28
N THR A 138 7.99 10.85 10.20
CA THR A 138 7.69 11.56 8.95
C THR A 138 6.28 11.20 8.49
N SER A 139 5.45 12.21 8.21
CA SER A 139 4.17 12.06 7.53
C SER A 139 4.31 12.49 6.08
N LEU A 140 4.08 11.60 5.12
CA LEU A 140 4.19 11.89 3.69
C LEU A 140 2.82 11.75 3.02
N THR A 141 2.34 12.84 2.42
CA THR A 141 1.15 12.83 1.56
C THR A 141 1.58 12.81 0.09
N ILE A 142 1.09 11.83 -0.65
CA ILE A 142 1.33 11.64 -2.08
C ILE A 142 0.03 11.94 -2.82
N THR A 143 0.07 12.87 -3.76
CA THR A 143 -1.03 13.15 -4.68
C THR A 143 -0.74 12.50 -6.02
N VAL A 144 -1.63 11.65 -6.52
CA VAL A 144 -1.48 11.00 -7.83
C VAL A 144 -2.35 11.73 -8.85
N VAL A 145 -1.77 12.10 -9.98
CA VAL A 145 -2.45 12.85 -11.06
C VAL A 145 -2.18 12.23 -12.43
N ASP A 146 -3.07 12.49 -13.39
CA ASP A 146 -2.87 12.17 -14.80
C ASP A 146 -2.40 13.42 -15.57
N VAL A 147 -1.17 13.37 -16.07
CA VAL A 147 -0.53 14.45 -16.83
C VAL A 147 -1.17 14.66 -18.21
N ASN A 148 -1.75 13.62 -18.81
CA ASN A 148 -2.41 13.70 -20.12
C ASN A 148 -3.81 14.33 -20.00
N SER A 149 -4.40 14.27 -18.81
CA SER A 149 -5.70 14.86 -18.48
C SER A 149 -5.58 16.19 -17.72
N GLY A 150 -4.53 16.96 -17.99
CA GLY A 150 -4.35 18.29 -17.39
C GLY A 150 -4.15 18.24 -15.86
N CYS A 151 -3.45 17.23 -15.37
CA CYS A 151 -3.17 16.99 -13.96
C CYS A 151 -4.41 16.69 -13.12
N ALA A 152 -5.42 16.05 -13.71
CA ALA A 152 -6.59 15.57 -13.00
C ALA A 152 -6.18 14.57 -11.90
N VAL A 153 -6.74 14.73 -10.70
CA VAL A 153 -6.47 13.83 -9.56
C VAL A 153 -7.02 12.43 -9.80
N LEU A 154 -6.31 11.42 -9.34
CA LEU A 154 -6.63 10.01 -9.56
C LEU A 154 -7.07 9.33 -8.26
N GLU A 155 -8.38 9.22 -8.04
CA GLU A 155 -9.00 8.50 -6.91
C GLU A 155 -8.95 6.97 -7.12
N GLY A 156 -8.78 6.21 -6.04
CA GLY A 156 -8.89 4.75 -6.03
C GLY A 156 -7.64 3.99 -6.49
N TYR A 157 -6.55 4.70 -6.82
CA TYR A 157 -5.26 4.11 -7.17
C TYR A 157 -4.54 3.66 -5.91
N ALA A 158 -3.88 2.51 -5.99
CA ALA A 158 -3.09 2.01 -4.87
C ALA A 158 -1.62 2.45 -5.01
N VAL A 159 -1.06 2.98 -3.94
CA VAL A 159 0.35 3.36 -3.86
C VAL A 159 1.02 2.45 -2.85
N TYR A 160 2.05 1.74 -3.29
CA TYR A 160 2.94 0.97 -2.42
C TYR A 160 4.20 1.79 -2.17
N ILE A 161 4.64 1.92 -0.91
CA ILE A 161 5.93 2.52 -0.58
C ILE A 161 6.78 1.59 0.26
N TRP A 162 8.11 1.67 0.07
CA TRP A 162 9.08 1.05 0.96
C TRP A 162 10.38 1.86 1.03
N HIS A 163 11.07 1.78 2.17
CA HIS A 163 12.38 2.40 2.33
C HIS A 163 13.21 1.74 3.42
N CYS A 164 14.48 2.15 3.53
CA CYS A 164 15.38 1.66 4.55
C CYS A 164 15.13 2.28 5.93
N THR A 165 15.59 1.61 6.98
CA THR A 165 15.69 2.13 8.35
C THR A 165 16.62 3.35 8.42
N ASN A 166 16.65 3.99 9.58
CA ASN A 166 17.53 5.13 9.90
C ASN A 166 19.03 4.85 9.67
N ASP A 167 19.46 3.60 9.71
CA ASP A 167 20.84 3.16 9.48
C ASP A 167 21.08 2.46 8.12
N GLY A 168 20.07 2.43 7.24
CA GLY A 168 20.22 1.96 5.85
C GLY A 168 19.88 0.50 5.60
N LEU A 169 19.13 -0.16 6.49
CA LEU A 169 18.72 -1.57 6.37
C LEU A 169 17.30 -1.71 5.81
N TYR A 170 17.02 -2.79 5.08
CA TYR A 170 15.69 -3.10 4.55
C TYR A 170 15.08 -4.32 5.26
N SER A 171 13.85 -4.13 5.76
CA SER A 171 13.01 -5.21 6.29
C SER A 171 12.80 -6.30 5.24
N LEU A 172 12.61 -7.56 5.64
CA LEU A 172 12.52 -8.78 4.80
C LEU A 172 13.80 -9.19 4.06
N TYR A 173 14.81 -8.31 4.01
CA TYR A 173 16.06 -8.57 3.31
C TYR A 173 17.24 -8.54 4.28
N THR A 174 17.78 -7.36 4.59
CA THR A 174 18.88 -7.24 5.55
C THR A 174 18.39 -7.36 7.00
N VAL A 175 17.08 -7.16 7.24
CA VAL A 175 16.39 -7.47 8.49
C VAL A 175 15.26 -8.47 8.21
N PRO A 176 15.59 -9.76 7.97
CA PRO A 176 14.63 -10.73 7.43
C PRO A 176 13.47 -11.07 8.37
N GLY A 177 13.60 -10.81 9.68
CA GLY A 177 12.56 -11.08 10.67
C GLY A 177 11.46 -10.02 10.77
N GLU A 178 11.59 -8.90 10.06
CA GLU A 178 10.70 -7.73 10.18
C GLU A 178 10.13 -7.32 8.82
N ASN A 179 8.98 -6.64 8.83
CA ASN A 179 8.28 -6.16 7.63
C ASN A 179 7.75 -4.72 7.77
N TYR A 180 8.23 -3.95 8.76
CA TYR A 180 7.99 -2.51 8.86
C TYR A 180 8.50 -1.73 7.63
N LEU A 181 8.14 -0.44 7.57
CA LEU A 181 8.53 0.52 6.55
C LEU A 181 8.12 0.11 5.13
N ARG A 182 7.00 -0.62 5.05
CA ARG A 182 6.33 -1.08 3.84
C ARG A 182 4.83 -0.87 4.03
N GLY A 183 4.16 -0.30 3.04
CA GLY A 183 2.71 -0.13 3.13
C GLY A 183 2.05 0.21 1.81
N VAL A 184 0.84 -0.30 1.65
CA VAL A 184 -0.07 0.05 0.56
C VAL A 184 -1.15 0.98 1.11
N GLY A 185 -1.39 2.08 0.41
CA GLY A 185 -2.52 2.97 0.66
C GLY A 185 -3.29 3.22 -0.63
N VAL A 186 -4.50 3.73 -0.52
CA VAL A 186 -5.39 4.01 -1.65
C VAL A 186 -5.68 5.50 -1.69
N THR A 187 -5.58 6.10 -2.87
CA THR A 187 -5.86 7.52 -3.05
C THR A 187 -7.34 7.83 -2.84
N ASP A 188 -7.61 8.90 -2.11
CA ASP A 188 -8.96 9.41 -1.85
C ASP A 188 -9.54 10.22 -3.03
N ALA A 189 -10.70 10.85 -2.85
CA ALA A 189 -11.36 11.70 -3.85
C ALA A 189 -10.53 12.92 -4.28
N ASN A 190 -9.47 13.28 -3.54
CA ASN A 190 -8.52 14.33 -3.91
C ASN A 190 -7.27 13.74 -4.59
N GLY A 191 -7.25 12.45 -4.90
CA GLY A 191 -6.08 11.73 -5.42
C GLY A 191 -4.98 11.56 -4.38
N GLN A 192 -5.27 11.70 -3.09
CA GLN A 192 -4.26 11.73 -2.03
C GLN A 192 -4.23 10.45 -1.19
N VAL A 193 -3.01 10.05 -0.82
CA VAL A 193 -2.75 9.00 0.18
C VAL A 193 -1.67 9.49 1.13
N THR A 194 -1.84 9.24 2.44
CA THR A 194 -0.89 9.68 3.47
C THR A 194 -0.34 8.50 4.25
N PHE A 195 0.98 8.47 4.40
CA PHE A 195 1.69 7.50 5.21
C PHE A 195 2.38 8.16 6.40
N THR A 196 2.29 7.54 7.57
CA THR A 196 3.15 7.83 8.73
C THR A 196 4.29 6.83 8.77
N SER A 197 5.53 7.33 8.73
CA SER A 197 6.76 6.54 8.72
C SER A 197 7.85 7.18 9.60
N ILE A 198 9.09 6.74 9.44
CA ILE A 198 10.30 7.42 9.87
C ILE A 198 11.05 7.99 8.66
N PHE A 199 11.87 9.03 8.86
CA PHE A 199 12.71 9.60 7.82
C PHE A 199 13.76 8.55 7.38
N PRO A 200 13.87 8.20 6.09
CA PRO A 200 14.74 7.12 5.63
C PRO A 200 16.22 7.43 5.90
N GLY A 201 17.01 6.39 6.16
CA GLY A 201 18.46 6.49 6.22
C GLY A 201 19.11 6.63 4.84
N CYS A 202 20.44 6.60 4.84
CA CYS A 202 21.29 6.62 3.67
C CYS A 202 22.28 5.45 3.75
N TYR A 203 22.19 4.53 2.81
CA TYR A 203 23.18 3.46 2.66
C TYR A 203 24.22 3.83 1.60
N ASP A 204 25.40 3.22 1.67
CA ASP A 204 26.55 3.57 0.84
C ASP A 204 26.23 3.39 -0.65
N GLY A 205 26.61 4.40 -1.46
CA GLY A 205 26.43 4.39 -2.91
C GLY A 205 25.06 4.85 -3.43
N ARG A 206 24.10 5.20 -2.57
CA ARG A 206 22.78 5.70 -3.00
C ARG A 206 22.33 6.96 -2.25
N TYR A 207 21.77 7.92 -2.97
CA TYR A 207 21.15 9.12 -2.38
C TYR A 207 19.92 8.71 -1.55
N PRO A 208 19.60 9.35 -0.42
CA PRO A 208 18.46 8.95 0.41
C PRO A 208 17.14 9.00 -0.35
N HIS A 209 16.34 7.94 -0.23
CA HIS A 209 15.12 7.78 -1.02
C HIS A 209 14.03 6.97 -0.33
N ILE A 210 12.81 7.14 -0.83
CA ILE A 210 11.66 6.27 -0.58
C ILE A 210 11.23 5.72 -1.94
N HIS A 211 11.17 4.40 -2.08
CA HIS A 211 10.63 3.81 -3.30
C HIS A 211 9.11 3.86 -3.30
N PHE A 212 8.53 3.89 -4.49
CA PHE A 212 7.10 3.70 -4.64
C PHE A 212 6.72 2.96 -5.91
N GLU A 213 5.54 2.35 -5.87
CA GLU A 213 4.85 1.84 -7.04
C GLU A 213 3.41 2.34 -7.05
N VAL A 214 2.86 2.57 -8.24
CA VAL A 214 1.45 2.92 -8.41
C VAL A 214 0.73 1.81 -9.16
N TYR A 215 -0.42 1.42 -8.66
CA TYR A 215 -1.28 0.39 -9.21
C TYR A 215 -2.65 0.96 -9.56
N PRO A 216 -3.37 0.40 -10.57
CA PRO A 216 -4.68 0.91 -10.97
C PRO A 216 -5.74 0.82 -9.87
N SER A 217 -5.56 -0.08 -8.89
CA SER A 217 -6.42 -0.22 -7.70
C SER A 217 -5.77 -1.15 -6.68
N LEU A 218 -6.31 -1.17 -5.45
CA LEU A 218 -5.88 -2.11 -4.40
C LEU A 218 -5.96 -3.58 -4.85
N ALA A 219 -7.02 -3.96 -5.58
CA ALA A 219 -7.18 -5.32 -6.08
C ALA A 219 -6.11 -5.74 -7.11
N ARG A 220 -5.40 -4.76 -7.70
CA ARG A 220 -4.30 -4.98 -8.65
C ARG A 220 -2.93 -4.92 -7.98
N ALA A 221 -2.82 -4.32 -6.79
CA ALA A 221 -1.61 -4.28 -5.99
C ALA A 221 -1.35 -5.65 -5.33
N THR A 222 -1.01 -6.65 -6.14
CA THR A 222 -0.75 -8.04 -5.69
C THR A 222 0.55 -8.61 -6.27
N SER A 223 1.13 -7.97 -7.28
CA SER A 223 2.37 -8.38 -7.93
C SER A 223 2.94 -7.21 -8.71
N TYR A 224 4.28 -7.09 -8.71
CA TYR A 224 5.06 -6.11 -9.48
C TYR A 224 4.60 -5.93 -10.93
N SER A 225 4.13 -7.01 -11.57
CA SER A 225 3.70 -7.01 -12.98
C SER A 225 2.42 -6.21 -13.26
N ASN A 226 1.68 -5.84 -12.21
CA ASN A 226 0.40 -5.12 -12.32
C ASN A 226 0.55 -3.59 -12.15
N ARG A 227 1.75 -3.10 -11.83
CA ARG A 227 2.00 -1.67 -11.58
C ARG A 227 1.92 -0.87 -12.88
N LEU A 228 1.54 0.39 -12.74
CA LEU A 228 1.59 1.41 -13.79
C LEU A 228 2.93 2.15 -13.81
N LEU A 229 3.55 2.29 -12.64
CA LEU A 229 4.80 2.99 -12.44
C LEU A 229 5.54 2.36 -11.26
N CYS A 230 6.85 2.16 -11.39
CA CYS A 230 7.80 2.03 -10.30
C CYS A 230 8.76 3.19 -10.35
N SER A 231 8.95 3.91 -9.24
CA SER A 231 9.87 5.02 -9.17
C SER A 231 10.38 5.27 -7.74
N GLN A 232 11.07 6.39 -7.51
CA GLN A 232 11.69 6.73 -6.24
C GLN A 232 11.55 8.21 -5.93
N PHE A 233 11.27 8.55 -4.67
CA PHE A 233 11.38 9.91 -4.17
C PHE A 233 12.80 10.19 -3.71
N ALA A 234 13.40 11.30 -4.14
CA ALA A 234 14.65 11.81 -3.59
C ALA A 234 14.37 12.66 -2.35
N MET A 235 15.00 12.34 -1.22
CA MET A 235 14.74 13.11 0.00
C MET A 235 15.39 14.51 -0.07
N PRO A 236 14.73 15.58 0.42
CA PRO A 236 15.31 16.91 0.37
C PRO A 236 16.61 17.01 1.16
N SER A 237 17.68 17.53 0.55
CA SER A 237 18.99 17.64 1.20
C SER A 237 18.93 18.42 2.51
N ALA A 238 18.17 19.52 2.56
CA ALA A 238 18.01 20.32 3.77
C ALA A 238 17.37 19.53 4.92
N ALA A 239 16.43 18.63 4.64
CA ALA A 239 15.85 17.75 5.64
C ALA A 239 16.84 16.66 6.06
N CYS A 240 17.60 16.11 5.11
CA CYS A 240 18.68 15.15 5.39
C CYS A 240 19.73 15.74 6.34
N ASP A 241 20.19 16.98 6.10
CA ASP A 241 21.17 17.67 6.95
C ASP A 241 20.70 17.80 8.41
N ILE A 242 19.42 18.10 8.61
CA ILE A 242 18.81 18.22 9.94
C ILE A 242 18.67 16.85 10.61
N VAL A 243 18.10 15.86 9.91
CA VAL A 243 17.81 14.54 10.48
C VAL A 243 19.10 13.76 10.74
N TYR A 244 20.06 13.79 9.84
CA TYR A 244 21.30 13.02 9.97
C TYR A 244 22.28 13.60 11.01
N ALA A 245 21.95 14.76 11.60
CA ALA A 245 22.62 15.26 12.79
C ALA A 245 22.11 14.63 14.10
N THR A 246 21.05 13.81 14.06
CA THR A 246 20.47 13.15 15.23
C THR A 246 21.07 11.78 15.52
N SER A 247 20.94 11.32 16.77
CA SER A 247 21.39 9.99 17.20
C SER A 247 20.68 8.88 16.43
N GLY A 248 21.41 7.85 16.03
CA GLY A 248 20.90 6.72 15.26
C GLY A 248 21.00 6.89 13.74
N TYR A 249 21.43 8.05 13.24
CA TYR A 249 21.66 8.30 11.81
C TYR A 249 23.15 8.44 11.46
N GLU A 250 24.06 7.98 12.30
CA GLU A 250 25.51 8.21 12.14
C GLU A 250 26.07 7.60 10.85
N SER A 251 25.62 6.39 10.48
CA SER A 251 25.97 5.76 9.21
C SER A 251 25.41 6.56 8.03
N SER A 252 24.14 6.96 8.14
CA SER A 252 23.43 7.76 7.14
C SER A 252 24.12 9.10 6.87
N LYS A 253 24.54 9.80 7.92
CA LYS A 253 25.34 11.03 7.80
C LYS A 253 26.63 10.82 7.00
N SER A 254 27.34 9.74 7.32
CA SER A 254 28.62 9.42 6.69
C SER A 254 28.47 9.05 5.22
N ASN A 255 27.39 8.35 4.86
CA ASN A 255 27.10 7.97 3.48
C ASN A 255 26.58 9.15 2.66
N PHE A 256 25.68 9.96 3.23
CA PHE A 256 25.12 11.14 2.58
C PHE A 256 26.19 12.15 2.16
N ALA A 257 27.24 12.33 2.98
CA ALA A 257 28.36 13.21 2.66
C ALA A 257 29.15 12.81 1.39
N LYS A 258 28.93 11.61 0.84
CA LYS A 258 29.64 11.08 -0.34
C LYS A 258 28.80 11.10 -1.62
N ILE A 259 27.53 11.50 -1.56
CA ILE A 259 26.59 11.34 -2.67
C ILE A 259 25.69 12.57 -2.85
N SER A 260 25.38 12.91 -4.09
CA SER A 260 24.35 13.87 -4.49
C SER A 260 23.35 13.20 -5.45
N THR A 261 22.21 13.85 -5.71
CA THR A 261 21.28 13.38 -6.75
C THR A 261 21.97 13.27 -8.11
N SER A 262 22.89 14.20 -8.43
CA SER A 262 23.65 14.17 -9.68
C SER A 262 24.70 13.07 -9.79
N SER A 263 25.17 12.50 -8.68
CA SER A 263 26.14 11.39 -8.68
C SER A 263 25.49 10.03 -8.43
N ASP A 264 24.22 10.02 -8.01
CA ASP A 264 23.44 8.80 -7.80
C ASP A 264 23.07 8.15 -9.14
N ASN A 265 23.11 6.82 -9.19
CA ASN A 265 22.90 6.07 -10.44
C ASN A 265 21.42 5.90 -10.84
N VAL A 266 20.48 6.45 -10.06
CA VAL A 266 19.03 6.50 -10.36
C VAL A 266 18.58 7.94 -10.58
N PHE A 267 19.09 8.90 -9.82
CA PHE A 267 18.69 10.30 -10.00
C PHE A 267 19.60 11.08 -10.96
N GLY A 268 20.80 10.59 -11.28
CA GLY A 268 21.83 11.33 -11.98
C GLY A 268 21.58 11.54 -13.48
N ASP A 269 20.76 10.71 -14.11
CA ASP A 269 20.35 10.82 -15.51
C ASP A 269 18.96 11.46 -15.69
N ASN A 270 18.27 11.79 -14.58
CA ASN A 270 17.01 12.50 -14.61
C ASN A 270 17.17 13.99 -14.94
N THR A 271 16.21 14.53 -15.66
CA THR A 271 16.15 15.99 -15.90
C THR A 271 15.89 16.73 -14.59
N SER A 272 16.28 18.01 -14.52
CA SER A 272 16.02 18.83 -13.32
C SER A 272 14.53 18.94 -12.98
N ALA A 273 13.64 18.88 -13.98
CA ALA A 273 12.20 18.89 -13.77
C ALA A 273 11.71 17.56 -13.14
N GLN A 274 12.24 16.42 -13.58
CA GLN A 274 11.94 15.12 -12.97
C GLN A 274 12.48 15.03 -11.54
N VAL A 275 13.74 15.42 -11.30
CA VAL A 275 14.29 15.45 -9.93
C VAL A 275 13.46 16.35 -9.01
N THR A 276 12.97 17.48 -9.51
CA THR A 276 12.06 18.35 -8.75
C THR A 276 10.73 17.66 -8.45
N ALA A 277 10.11 16.98 -9.42
CA ALA A 277 8.86 16.25 -9.22
C ALA A 277 9.01 15.09 -8.21
N MET A 278 10.14 14.40 -8.27
CA MET A 278 10.50 13.29 -7.39
C MET A 278 10.96 13.74 -5.99
N THR A 279 11.10 15.04 -5.72
CA THR A 279 11.56 15.55 -4.42
C THR A 279 10.37 16.09 -3.61
N PRO A 280 9.97 15.44 -2.50
CA PRO A 280 8.89 15.94 -1.66
C PRO A 280 9.22 17.30 -1.05
N VAL A 281 8.23 18.20 -0.96
CA VAL A 281 8.37 19.41 -0.17
C VAL A 281 8.15 19.06 1.29
N MET A 282 9.17 19.23 2.13
CA MET A 282 9.12 18.86 3.55
C MET A 282 9.29 20.05 4.49
N THR A 283 8.54 20.06 5.58
CA THR A 283 8.69 21.00 6.70
C THR A 283 8.63 20.25 8.03
N GLY A 284 9.33 20.74 9.05
CA GLY A 284 9.34 20.10 10.37
C GLY A 284 10.68 20.22 11.08
N ASP A 285 10.82 19.45 12.17
CA ASP A 285 12.01 19.39 13.00
C ASP A 285 12.17 18.00 13.63
N THR A 286 13.27 17.78 14.34
CA THR A 286 13.61 16.46 14.93
C THR A 286 12.80 16.12 16.19
N THR A 287 12.09 17.08 16.77
CA THR A 287 11.26 16.91 17.97
C THR A 287 9.82 16.55 17.58
N ASN A 288 9.25 17.29 16.62
CA ASN A 288 7.87 17.14 16.16
C ASN A 288 7.74 16.20 14.94
N GLY A 289 8.86 15.87 14.30
CA GLY A 289 8.89 15.15 13.04
C GLY A 289 8.73 16.05 11.82
N PHE A 290 8.71 15.42 10.65
CA PHE A 290 8.55 16.09 9.36
C PHE A 290 7.18 15.77 8.74
N THR A 291 6.62 16.75 8.04
CA THR A 291 5.48 16.56 7.13
C THR A 291 5.94 16.89 5.71
N GLY A 292 5.67 15.98 4.79
CA GLY A 292 6.04 16.09 3.38
C GLY A 292 4.83 15.98 2.46
N THR A 293 4.87 16.69 1.34
CA THR A 293 3.92 16.52 0.23
C THR A 293 4.68 16.32 -1.08
N VAL A 294 4.14 15.48 -1.96
CA VAL A 294 4.69 15.24 -3.30
C VAL A 294 3.56 14.92 -4.27
N THR A 295 3.72 15.29 -5.54
CA THR A 295 2.80 14.94 -6.62
C THR A 295 3.48 13.94 -7.54
N VAL A 296 2.82 12.81 -7.78
CA VAL A 296 3.21 11.79 -8.76
C VAL A 296 2.37 11.94 -10.02
N GLY A 297 3.00 12.20 -11.16
CA GLY A 297 2.35 12.32 -12.45
C GLY A 297 2.43 11.03 -13.27
N LEU A 298 1.28 10.42 -13.56
CA LEU A 298 1.14 9.32 -14.50
C LEU A 298 0.78 9.85 -15.90
N ALA A 299 1.33 9.23 -16.95
CA ALA A 299 0.95 9.49 -18.34
C ALA A 299 0.05 8.37 -18.87
N ILE A 300 -1.25 8.43 -18.57
CA ILE A 300 -2.24 7.39 -18.92
C ILE A 300 -3.41 7.93 -19.74
#